data_AF-A0A6I7Q5T3-F1
#
_entry.id   AF-A0A6I7Q5T3-F1
#
_cell.length_a   1.000
_cell.length_b   1.000
_cell.length_c   1.000
_cell.angle_alpha   90.00
_cell.angle_beta   90.00
_cell.angle_gamma   90.00
#
_symmetry.space_group_name_H-M   'P 1'
#
loop_
_entity.id
_entity.type
_entity.pdbx_description
1 polymer ?
#
loop_
_entity_poly.entity_id
_entity_poly.type
_entity_poly.pdbx_seq_one_letter_code
_entity_poly.pdbx_strand_id
1 'polypeptide(L)'
;MLASLLLLKQALLLGRATTARSRARARPWFGALGIALTLACLGILVYQATWQLAGTIRPRFIAFMQLHDRRQFNPAHWIQRGRILDHRGTVLAESREQDGGVVRVYPFGPVFAHAVGYAHPRYGATGIEALGNVALNGGLPASLSAWGDLGRQLVVGDKRPRGQDLITTLDAELQQQAVAALGQRRGAVLLMRPDDGAVLVLASNPGFDPNQIAAALAARDDPTSPLLNRATQGQYPPGSVFKVVIAAAALEAGFSGRLDCPVEGYTTSSRYPRIRDHEYYLARREGRTWGGHGRLDLATALAKSSNVFFAQLGVAQGRDGLATIAERFLFNRTLSLGDGPGAQMHTGRLPTLPERDRYGLAQAAIGQGRVLATPAHMALITAAIGNDGLAMRPRLLRAQAPEPLGQFMTATTAARLREMLRLAVSAGTGRGIDQSQLAIAGKTGTAENPAGASHAWFVGLAPAARPRLAVAVLVEHGGYGSSAAAPIARDLFLSAARLGLLD
;
A
#
# COMPACT_ATOMS: atom_id res chain seq x y z
N MET A 1 14.42 -41.09 -29.87
CA MET A 1 15.22 -42.34 -29.81
C MET A 1 15.20 -43.11 -31.12
N LEU A 2 14.04 -43.48 -31.70
CA LEU A 2 13.99 -44.24 -32.96
C LEU A 2 14.67 -43.53 -34.15
N ALA A 3 14.47 -42.22 -34.32
CA ALA A 3 15.09 -41.44 -35.39
C ALA A 3 16.62 -41.38 -35.27
N SER A 4 17.14 -41.31 -34.04
CA SER A 4 18.57 -41.28 -33.73
C SER A 4 19.25 -42.62 -34.02
N LEU A 5 18.57 -43.73 -33.73
CA LEU A 5 19.03 -45.08 -34.05
C LEU A 5 18.98 -45.37 -35.57
N LEU A 6 18.01 -44.80 -36.28
CA LEU A 6 17.91 -44.88 -37.75
C LEU A 6 19.07 -44.14 -38.45
N LEU A 7 19.45 -42.96 -37.95
CA LEU A 7 20.59 -42.20 -38.45
C LEU A 7 21.92 -42.91 -38.18
N LEU A 8 22.08 -43.53 -37.01
CA LEU A 8 23.28 -44.30 -36.67
C LEU A 8 23.40 -45.57 -37.55
N LYS A 9 22.27 -46.23 -37.83
CA LYS A 9 22.21 -47.40 -38.72
C LYS A 9 22.53 -47.01 -40.17
N GLN A 10 22.03 -45.89 -40.67
CA GLN A 10 22.37 -45.39 -42.00
C GLN A 10 23.85 -44.98 -42.11
N ALA A 11 24.42 -44.36 -41.08
CA ALA A 11 25.85 -44.03 -41.04
C ALA A 11 26.75 -45.28 -41.05
N LEU A 12 26.35 -46.34 -40.33
CA LEU A 12 27.08 -47.61 -40.31
C LEU A 12 26.93 -48.41 -41.63
N LEU A 13 25.79 -48.30 -42.30
CA LEU A 13 25.56 -48.93 -43.61
C LEU A 13 26.34 -48.21 -44.73
N LEU A 14 26.48 -46.89 -44.65
CA LEU A 14 27.35 -46.11 -45.55
C LEU A 14 28.83 -46.49 -45.41
N GLY A 15 29.26 -46.93 -44.23
CA GLY A 15 30.64 -47.40 -43.99
C GLY A 15 30.98 -48.77 -44.61
N ARG A 16 29.98 -49.57 -45.01
CA ARG A 16 30.20 -50.91 -45.60
C ARG A 16 30.06 -50.95 -47.12
N ALA A 17 29.59 -49.88 -47.76
CA ALA A 17 29.22 -49.86 -49.17
C ALA A 17 30.22 -49.13 -50.10
N THR A 18 31.51 -49.07 -49.75
CA THR A 18 32.52 -48.45 -50.62
C THR A 18 33.78 -49.30 -50.78
N THR A 19 33.65 -50.42 -51.49
CA THR A 19 34.73 -51.03 -52.27
C THR A 19 34.43 -50.86 -53.76
N ALA A 20 34.60 -49.64 -54.28
CA ALA A 20 34.80 -49.42 -55.72
C ALA A 20 35.33 -48.01 -55.98
N ARG A 21 36.35 -47.95 -56.83
CA ARG A 21 37.17 -46.81 -57.23
C ARG A 21 36.36 -45.57 -57.67
N SER A 22 36.43 -44.49 -56.91
CA SER A 22 36.77 -43.15 -57.45
C SER A 22 37.34 -42.29 -56.32
N ARG A 23 38.58 -41.82 -56.47
CA ARG A 23 39.23 -40.90 -55.53
C ARG A 23 38.72 -39.48 -55.80
N ALA A 24 37.57 -39.12 -55.26
CA ALA A 24 37.33 -37.74 -54.89
C ALA A 24 37.94 -37.55 -53.50
N ARG A 25 39.04 -36.78 -53.39
CA ARG A 25 39.55 -36.33 -52.08
C ARG A 25 38.42 -35.55 -51.40
N ALA A 26 37.66 -36.21 -50.52
CA ALA A 26 36.72 -35.54 -49.65
C ALA A 26 37.53 -34.52 -48.85
N ARG A 27 37.30 -33.23 -49.15
CA ARG A 27 38.09 -32.15 -48.58
C ARG A 27 37.89 -32.17 -47.05
N PRO A 28 38.96 -32.18 -46.23
CA PRO A 28 38.89 -32.44 -44.78
C PRO A 28 38.02 -31.45 -43.99
N TRP A 29 37.69 -30.30 -44.59
CA TRP A 29 36.80 -29.32 -43.98
C TRP A 29 35.33 -29.77 -43.90
N PHE A 30 34.86 -30.71 -44.73
CA PHE A 30 33.48 -31.22 -44.60
C PHE A 30 33.28 -32.02 -43.29
N GLY A 31 34.30 -32.78 -42.86
CA GLY A 31 34.28 -33.48 -41.58
C GLY A 31 34.36 -32.51 -40.40
N ALA A 32 35.25 -31.51 -40.47
CA ALA A 32 35.38 -30.49 -39.44
C ALA A 32 34.13 -29.62 -39.31
N LEU A 33 33.50 -29.25 -40.43
CA LEU A 33 32.25 -28.49 -40.45
C LEU A 33 31.08 -29.30 -39.89
N GLY A 34 31.00 -30.60 -40.21
CA GLY A 34 30.00 -31.50 -39.65
C GLY A 34 30.13 -31.67 -38.13
N ILE A 35 31.36 -31.79 -37.62
CA ILE A 35 31.65 -31.84 -36.18
C ILE A 35 31.29 -30.51 -35.52
N ALA A 36 31.67 -29.38 -36.11
CA ALA A 36 31.34 -28.05 -35.59
C ALA A 36 29.82 -27.80 -35.54
N LEU A 37 29.07 -28.16 -36.58
CA LEU A 37 27.61 -28.08 -36.60
C LEU A 37 26.97 -29.00 -35.57
N THR A 38 27.50 -30.21 -35.39
CA THR A 38 26.99 -31.15 -34.39
C THR A 38 27.23 -30.62 -32.97
N LEU A 39 28.42 -30.08 -32.69
CA LEU A 39 28.74 -29.45 -31.40
C LEU A 39 27.91 -28.18 -31.18
N ALA A 40 27.65 -27.39 -32.21
CA ALA A 40 26.78 -26.22 -32.12
C ALA A 40 25.33 -26.61 -31.83
N CYS A 41 24.78 -27.61 -32.54
CA CYS A 41 23.45 -28.14 -32.29
C CYS A 41 23.35 -28.76 -30.89
N LEU A 42 24.37 -29.52 -30.45
CA LEU A 42 24.44 -30.06 -29.10
C LEU A 42 24.54 -28.95 -28.06
N GLY A 43 25.32 -27.90 -28.32
CA GLY A 43 25.42 -26.71 -27.48
C GLY A 43 24.10 -25.95 -27.37
N ILE A 44 23.36 -25.82 -28.47
CA ILE A 44 22.00 -25.26 -28.49
C ILE A 44 21.03 -26.15 -27.72
N LEU A 45 21.10 -27.47 -27.89
CA LEU A 45 20.25 -28.41 -27.16
C LEU A 45 20.58 -28.45 -25.67
N VAL A 46 21.85 -28.37 -25.28
CA VAL A 46 22.27 -28.23 -23.88
C VAL A 46 21.88 -26.87 -23.33
N TYR A 47 21.96 -25.80 -24.12
CA TYR A 47 21.48 -24.47 -23.74
C TYR A 47 19.95 -24.45 -23.59
N GLN A 48 19.21 -25.11 -24.46
CA GLN A 48 17.76 -25.24 -24.38
C GLN A 48 17.35 -26.18 -23.22
N ALA A 49 18.07 -27.28 -23.03
CA ALA A 49 17.86 -28.19 -21.91
C ALA A 49 18.18 -27.52 -20.59
N THR A 50 19.25 -26.71 -20.50
CA THR A 50 19.50 -25.86 -19.33
C THR A 50 18.46 -24.76 -19.19
N TRP A 51 17.87 -24.24 -20.26
CA TRP A 51 16.70 -23.34 -20.16
C TRP A 51 15.44 -24.04 -19.65
N GLN A 52 15.19 -25.28 -20.06
CA GLN A 52 14.01 -26.06 -19.62
C GLN A 52 14.19 -26.65 -18.21
N LEU A 53 15.40 -27.13 -17.89
CA LEU A 53 15.75 -27.72 -16.60
C LEU A 53 16.17 -26.69 -15.56
N ALA A 54 16.79 -25.57 -15.96
CA ALA A 54 17.16 -24.47 -15.05
C ALA A 54 16.16 -23.30 -15.08
N GLY A 55 15.19 -23.29 -16.00
CA GLY A 55 14.01 -22.43 -15.91
C GLY A 55 13.24 -22.69 -14.60
N THR A 56 13.09 -23.96 -14.23
CA THR A 56 12.54 -24.39 -12.93
C THR A 56 13.49 -24.16 -11.74
N ILE A 57 14.69 -23.63 -11.96
CA ILE A 57 15.71 -23.37 -10.91
C ILE A 57 15.97 -21.86 -10.73
N ARG A 58 15.45 -21.01 -11.64
CA ARG A 58 15.56 -19.55 -11.53
C ARG A 58 14.28 -18.99 -10.87
N PRO A 59 14.32 -18.55 -9.60
CA PRO A 59 13.15 -18.05 -8.88
C PRO A 59 12.45 -16.89 -9.59
N ARG A 60 13.23 -15.99 -10.21
CA ARG A 60 12.69 -14.88 -11.01
C ARG A 60 11.96 -15.36 -12.27
N PHE A 61 12.41 -16.45 -12.89
CA PHE A 61 11.74 -17.04 -14.04
C PHE A 61 10.49 -17.81 -13.61
N ILE A 62 10.53 -18.59 -12.53
CA ILE A 62 9.33 -19.23 -11.97
C ILE A 62 8.29 -18.18 -11.56
N ALA A 63 8.71 -17.15 -10.84
CA ALA A 63 7.86 -16.03 -10.45
C ALA A 63 7.25 -15.33 -11.67
N PHE A 64 8.05 -15.12 -12.72
CA PHE A 64 7.57 -14.58 -14.00
C PHE A 64 6.57 -15.52 -14.68
N MET A 65 6.87 -16.81 -14.79
CA MET A 65 6.01 -17.82 -15.43
C MET A 65 4.69 -18.01 -14.67
N GLN A 66 4.68 -17.99 -13.34
CA GLN A 66 3.41 -18.05 -12.58
C GLN A 66 2.55 -16.81 -12.77
N LEU A 67 3.16 -15.65 -13.03
CA LEU A 67 2.43 -14.41 -13.27
C LEU A 67 1.91 -14.31 -14.73
N HIS A 68 2.59 -14.93 -15.69
CA HIS A 68 2.34 -14.69 -17.13
C HIS A 68 1.97 -15.95 -17.95
N ASP A 69 2.33 -17.16 -17.51
CA ASP A 69 1.97 -18.41 -18.19
C ASP A 69 0.69 -19.00 -17.59
N ARG A 70 -0.39 -18.98 -18.37
CA ARG A 70 -1.75 -19.39 -17.98
C ARG A 70 -2.02 -20.88 -18.22
N ARG A 71 -1.03 -21.67 -18.65
CA ARG A 71 -1.21 -23.10 -18.96
C ARG A 71 -1.39 -23.92 -17.68
N GLN A 72 -2.44 -24.75 -17.63
CA GLN A 72 -2.78 -25.62 -16.48
C GLN A 72 -1.67 -26.62 -16.10
N PHE A 73 -0.81 -26.99 -17.05
CA PHE A 73 0.32 -27.92 -16.86
C PHE A 73 1.65 -27.21 -16.59
N ASN A 74 1.64 -26.03 -15.93
CA ASN A 74 2.88 -25.38 -15.51
C ASN A 74 3.38 -26.02 -14.19
N PRO A 75 4.55 -26.70 -14.18
CA PRO A 75 5.10 -27.36 -12.98
C PRO A 75 5.30 -26.41 -11.80
N ALA A 76 5.40 -25.10 -12.07
CA ALA A 76 5.47 -24.07 -11.05
C ALA A 76 4.23 -24.01 -10.15
N HIS A 77 3.06 -24.50 -10.58
CA HIS A 77 1.85 -24.56 -9.75
C HIS A 77 1.84 -25.75 -8.78
N TRP A 78 2.79 -26.68 -8.90
CA TRP A 78 2.98 -27.79 -7.96
C TRP A 78 3.95 -27.47 -6.83
N ILE A 79 4.59 -26.30 -6.85
CA ILE A 79 5.43 -25.79 -5.78
C ILE A 79 4.53 -25.38 -4.61
N GLN A 80 4.81 -25.89 -3.42
CA GLN A 80 4.15 -25.43 -2.21
C GLN A 80 4.67 -24.04 -1.85
N ARG A 81 3.85 -23.01 -2.03
CA ARG A 81 4.27 -21.66 -1.64
C ARG A 81 4.50 -21.59 -0.14
N GLY A 82 5.53 -20.86 0.29
CA GLY A 82 5.79 -20.59 1.70
C GLY A 82 4.59 -19.92 2.39
N ARG A 83 4.51 -20.04 3.72
CA ARG A 83 3.46 -19.40 4.52
C ARG A 83 3.68 -17.88 4.57
N ILE A 84 2.60 -17.12 4.64
CA ILE A 84 2.64 -15.70 5.01
C ILE A 84 2.17 -15.62 6.46
N LEU A 85 3.00 -15.07 7.33
CA LEU A 85 2.76 -14.98 8.77
C LEU A 85 2.61 -13.51 9.18
N ASP A 86 1.77 -13.23 10.15
CA ASP A 86 1.77 -11.94 10.86
C ASP A 86 3.08 -11.79 11.67
N HIS A 87 3.30 -10.62 12.29
CA HIS A 87 4.55 -10.39 13.03
C HIS A 87 4.72 -11.28 14.28
N ARG A 88 3.63 -11.91 14.75
CA ARG A 88 3.56 -12.82 15.91
C ARG A 88 3.54 -14.31 15.53
N GLY A 89 3.53 -14.63 14.23
CA GLY A 89 3.52 -16.01 13.71
C GLY A 89 2.14 -16.56 13.32
N THR A 90 1.07 -15.77 13.38
CA THR A 90 -0.27 -16.16 12.91
C THR A 90 -0.26 -16.39 11.41
N VAL A 91 -0.78 -17.52 10.93
CA VAL A 91 -0.81 -17.85 9.50
C VAL A 91 -1.89 -17.05 8.76
N LEU A 92 -1.47 -16.18 7.85
CA LEU A 92 -2.33 -15.34 7.02
C LEU A 92 -2.60 -15.93 5.62
N ALA A 93 -1.66 -16.73 5.11
CA ALA A 93 -1.84 -17.53 3.91
C ALA A 93 -0.93 -18.76 3.95
N GLU A 94 -1.41 -19.89 3.42
CA GLU A 94 -0.63 -21.13 3.35
C GLU A 94 -1.02 -21.97 2.13
N SER A 95 -0.16 -22.91 1.76
CA SER A 95 -0.44 -23.89 0.72
C SER A 95 -0.83 -25.22 1.36
N ARG A 96 -1.93 -25.82 0.90
CA ARG A 96 -2.41 -27.14 1.32
C ARG A 96 -2.48 -28.07 0.13
N GLU A 97 -2.28 -29.36 0.38
CA GLU A 97 -2.48 -30.38 -0.64
C GLU A 97 -3.96 -30.80 -0.65
N GLN A 98 -4.55 -30.83 -1.84
CA GLN A 98 -5.94 -31.20 -2.04
C GLN A 98 -6.09 -31.84 -3.41
N ASP A 99 -6.72 -33.02 -3.48
CA ASP A 99 -7.03 -33.76 -4.72
C ASP A 99 -5.81 -33.96 -5.66
N GLY A 100 -4.63 -34.23 -5.08
CA GLY A 100 -3.39 -34.37 -5.84
C GLY A 100 -2.84 -33.05 -6.40
N GLY A 101 -3.42 -31.89 -6.06
CA GLY A 101 -2.95 -30.55 -6.38
C GLY A 101 -2.43 -29.78 -5.14
N VAL A 102 -1.89 -28.58 -5.37
CA VAL A 102 -1.59 -27.61 -4.29
C VAL A 102 -2.59 -26.46 -4.42
N VAL A 103 -3.33 -26.19 -3.34
CA VAL A 103 -4.26 -25.07 -3.26
C VAL A 103 -3.71 -24.03 -2.29
N ARG A 104 -3.87 -22.75 -2.64
CA ARG A 104 -3.51 -21.63 -1.77
C ARG A 104 -4.73 -21.25 -0.92
N VAL A 105 -4.57 -21.25 0.39
CA VAL A 105 -5.63 -21.03 1.38
C VAL A 105 -5.36 -19.76 2.17
N TYR A 106 -6.42 -18.97 2.37
CA TYR A 106 -6.43 -17.71 3.10
C TYR A 106 -7.38 -17.84 4.31
N PRO A 107 -6.88 -18.19 5.51
CA PRO A 107 -7.71 -18.55 6.66
C PRO A 107 -8.68 -17.45 7.13
N PHE A 108 -8.33 -16.19 6.89
CA PHE A 108 -9.10 -15.03 7.32
C PHE A 108 -10.01 -14.44 6.21
N GLY A 109 -10.11 -15.11 5.05
CA GLY A 109 -10.95 -14.68 3.94
C GLY A 109 -10.77 -13.20 3.58
N PRO A 110 -11.83 -12.38 3.58
CA PRO A 110 -11.76 -10.97 3.17
C PRO A 110 -10.88 -10.04 4.02
N VAL A 111 -10.61 -10.38 5.29
CA VAL A 111 -9.98 -9.47 6.26
C VAL A 111 -8.59 -8.99 5.81
N PHE A 112 -7.84 -9.85 5.13
CA PHE A 112 -6.50 -9.56 4.62
C PHE A 112 -6.43 -9.48 3.10
N ALA A 113 -7.55 -9.56 2.40
CA ALA A 113 -7.59 -9.73 0.95
C ALA A 113 -6.78 -8.67 0.18
N HIS A 114 -6.77 -7.43 0.66
CA HIS A 114 -6.03 -6.33 0.05
C HIS A 114 -4.57 -6.21 0.51
N ALA A 115 -4.27 -6.67 1.72
CA ALA A 115 -2.93 -6.59 2.29
C ALA A 115 -2.09 -7.80 1.87
N VAL A 116 -2.58 -9.00 2.16
CA VAL A 116 -1.96 -10.26 1.75
C VAL A 116 -2.10 -10.47 0.25
N GLY A 117 -3.25 -10.08 -0.33
CA GLY A 117 -3.53 -10.33 -1.74
C GLY A 117 -4.02 -11.74 -1.99
N TYR A 118 -3.89 -12.16 -3.24
CA TYR A 118 -4.11 -13.55 -3.67
C TYR A 118 -2.96 -14.00 -4.56
N ALA A 119 -2.80 -15.31 -4.72
CA ALA A 119 -1.96 -15.95 -5.73
C ALA A 119 -2.80 -17.02 -6.44
N HIS A 120 -3.07 -16.82 -7.73
CA HIS A 120 -3.92 -17.71 -8.50
C HIS A 120 -3.32 -18.00 -9.88
N PRO A 121 -3.22 -19.27 -10.32
CA PRO A 121 -2.63 -19.66 -11.61
C PRO A 121 -3.14 -18.87 -12.81
N ARG A 122 -4.45 -18.60 -12.85
CA ARG A 122 -5.09 -17.88 -13.96
C ARG A 122 -5.02 -16.35 -13.85
N TYR A 123 -4.98 -15.80 -12.63
CA TYR A 123 -5.23 -14.37 -12.37
C TYR A 123 -4.00 -13.64 -11.81
N GLY A 124 -2.87 -14.32 -11.70
CA GLY A 124 -1.62 -13.77 -11.18
C GLY A 124 -1.64 -13.63 -9.66
N ALA A 125 -0.83 -12.71 -9.15
CA ALA A 125 -0.73 -12.42 -7.72
C ALA A 125 -0.84 -10.91 -7.44
N THR A 126 -1.29 -10.57 -6.23
CA THR A 126 -1.43 -9.18 -5.73
C THR A 126 -0.92 -9.06 -4.29
N GLY A 127 -0.81 -7.85 -3.74
CA GLY A 127 -0.45 -7.63 -2.34
C GLY A 127 0.89 -8.25 -1.94
N ILE A 128 0.97 -8.79 -0.72
CA ILE A 128 2.16 -9.48 -0.21
C ILE A 128 2.48 -10.75 -1.01
N GLU A 129 1.49 -11.44 -1.58
CA GLU A 129 1.74 -12.58 -2.47
C GLU A 129 2.56 -12.19 -3.70
N ALA A 130 2.33 -10.99 -4.26
CA ALA A 130 3.11 -10.46 -5.37
C ALA A 130 4.45 -9.88 -4.94
N LEU A 131 4.47 -9.11 -3.84
CA LEU A 131 5.69 -8.53 -3.26
C LEU A 131 6.70 -9.62 -2.85
N GLY A 132 6.19 -10.70 -2.27
CA GLY A 132 6.96 -11.83 -1.78
C GLY A 132 7.15 -12.95 -2.80
N ASN A 133 6.71 -12.76 -4.05
CA ASN A 133 6.51 -13.87 -5.00
C ASN A 133 7.76 -14.72 -5.23
N VAL A 134 8.94 -14.09 -5.24
CA VAL A 134 10.23 -14.80 -5.41
C VAL A 134 10.54 -15.69 -4.21
N ALA A 135 10.42 -15.17 -2.99
CA ALA A 135 10.70 -15.92 -1.77
C ALA A 135 9.66 -17.04 -1.55
N LEU A 136 8.38 -16.72 -1.77
CA LEU A 136 7.26 -17.64 -1.58
C LEU A 136 7.29 -18.84 -2.53
N ASN A 137 7.89 -18.72 -3.72
CA ASN A 137 8.05 -19.83 -4.66
C ASN A 137 9.38 -20.59 -4.52
N GLY A 138 10.24 -20.19 -3.58
CA GLY A 138 11.60 -20.71 -3.45
C GLY A 138 12.60 -19.81 -4.17
N GLY A 139 13.47 -19.17 -3.38
CA GLY A 139 14.69 -18.51 -3.83
C GLY A 139 15.84 -19.50 -4.03
N LEU A 140 16.86 -19.12 -4.81
CA LEU A 140 18.03 -19.94 -5.11
C LEU A 140 18.64 -20.56 -3.82
N PRO A 141 19.12 -21.82 -3.86
CA PRO A 141 20.04 -22.29 -2.83
C PRO A 141 21.25 -21.35 -2.76
N ALA A 142 21.43 -20.67 -1.62
CA ALA A 142 22.53 -19.73 -1.40
C ALA A 142 23.91 -20.42 -1.26
N SER A 143 23.94 -21.76 -1.22
CA SER A 143 25.13 -22.57 -0.99
C SER A 143 25.14 -23.86 -1.82
N LEU A 144 26.33 -24.40 -2.08
CA LEU A 144 26.55 -25.71 -2.74
C LEU A 144 25.88 -26.89 -2.00
N SER A 145 25.69 -26.81 -0.68
CA SER A 145 24.99 -27.85 0.09
C SER A 145 23.48 -27.90 -0.23
N ALA A 146 22.85 -26.75 -0.42
CA ALA A 146 21.44 -26.65 -0.77
C ALA A 146 21.16 -27.07 -2.24
N TRP A 147 22.17 -27.05 -3.11
CA TRP A 147 22.12 -27.71 -4.43
C TRP A 147 22.08 -29.24 -4.32
N GLY A 148 22.83 -29.81 -3.36
CA GLY A 148 22.77 -31.25 -3.05
C GLY A 148 21.41 -31.67 -2.48
N ASP A 149 20.73 -30.78 -1.77
CA ASP A 149 19.38 -31.02 -1.24
C ASP A 149 18.29 -30.91 -2.32
N LEU A 150 18.41 -29.97 -3.26
CA LEU A 150 17.52 -29.88 -4.43
C LEU A 150 17.68 -31.14 -5.32
N GLY A 151 18.91 -31.56 -5.59
CA GLY A 151 19.20 -32.79 -6.33
C GLY A 151 18.68 -34.04 -5.63
N ARG A 152 18.82 -34.13 -4.29
CA ARG A 152 18.23 -35.21 -3.50
C ARG A 152 16.70 -35.18 -3.48
N GLN A 153 16.07 -34.01 -3.41
CA GLN A 153 14.60 -33.88 -3.43
C GLN A 153 13.98 -34.25 -4.79
N LEU A 154 14.70 -34.08 -5.89
CA LEU A 154 14.25 -34.49 -7.22
C LEU A 154 14.44 -36.00 -7.47
N VAL A 155 15.39 -36.63 -6.79
CA VAL A 155 15.74 -38.07 -6.96
C VAL A 155 15.06 -38.97 -5.93
N VAL A 156 14.79 -38.46 -4.73
CA VAL A 156 14.10 -39.17 -3.64
C VAL A 156 12.64 -38.67 -3.61
N GLY A 157 11.72 -39.53 -4.02
CA GLY A 157 10.33 -39.19 -4.33
C GLY A 157 9.53 -38.40 -3.27
N ASP A 158 8.47 -37.76 -3.79
CA ASP A 158 7.28 -37.22 -3.10
C ASP A 158 7.36 -35.95 -2.24
N LYS A 159 8.48 -35.24 -2.16
CA LYS A 159 8.46 -33.91 -1.51
C LYS A 159 8.40 -32.79 -2.54
N ARG A 160 7.18 -32.27 -2.80
CA ARG A 160 6.99 -31.04 -3.56
C ARG A 160 7.88 -29.94 -2.98
N PRO A 161 8.68 -29.23 -3.79
CA PRO A 161 9.54 -28.17 -3.29
C PRO A 161 8.68 -27.09 -2.62
N ARG A 162 9.13 -26.64 -1.45
CA ARG A 162 8.43 -25.63 -0.64
C ARG A 162 9.22 -24.33 -0.62
N GLY A 163 8.54 -23.21 -0.85
CA GLY A 163 9.13 -21.88 -0.78
C GLY A 163 9.33 -21.38 0.65
N GLN A 164 9.99 -20.22 0.77
CA GLN A 164 10.31 -19.62 2.06
C GLN A 164 9.09 -18.97 2.68
N ASP A 165 8.92 -19.16 3.98
CA ASP A 165 7.90 -18.44 4.74
C ASP A 165 8.27 -16.96 4.86
N LEU A 166 7.27 -16.09 4.82
CA LEU A 166 7.41 -14.65 4.98
C LEU A 166 6.78 -14.20 6.29
N ILE A 167 7.52 -13.38 7.03
CA ILE A 167 7.00 -12.70 8.21
C ILE A 167 6.67 -11.26 7.81
N THR A 168 5.41 -10.89 7.96
CA THR A 168 4.90 -9.56 7.65
C THR A 168 5.04 -8.62 8.84
N THR A 169 4.76 -7.34 8.64
CA THR A 169 4.60 -6.36 9.73
C THR A 169 3.19 -6.32 10.28
N LEU A 170 2.22 -6.93 9.59
CA LEU A 170 0.80 -6.88 9.95
C LEU A 170 0.57 -7.54 11.31
N ASP A 171 -0.35 -6.98 12.09
CA ASP A 171 -0.84 -7.56 13.34
C ASP A 171 -2.24 -8.12 13.11
N ALA A 172 -2.41 -9.44 13.31
CA ALA A 172 -3.64 -10.08 12.92
C ALA A 172 -4.85 -9.70 13.78
N GLU A 173 -4.62 -9.37 15.06
CA GLU A 173 -5.68 -8.95 15.98
C GLU A 173 -6.17 -7.54 15.62
N LEU A 174 -5.23 -6.61 15.40
CA LEU A 174 -5.56 -5.23 15.02
C LEU A 174 -6.23 -5.15 13.64
N GLN A 175 -5.79 -5.96 12.67
CA GLN A 175 -6.41 -5.99 11.34
C GLN A 175 -7.88 -6.45 11.42
N GLN A 176 -8.15 -7.54 12.14
CA GLN A 176 -9.52 -8.04 12.34
C GLN A 176 -10.39 -7.01 13.05
N GLN A 177 -9.87 -6.37 14.10
CA GLN A 177 -10.57 -5.31 14.79
C GLN A 177 -10.89 -4.12 13.87
N ALA A 178 -9.95 -3.71 13.01
CA ALA A 178 -10.19 -2.61 12.07
C ALA A 178 -11.31 -2.93 11.06
N VAL A 179 -11.31 -4.14 10.50
CA VAL A 179 -12.36 -4.58 9.56
C VAL A 179 -13.70 -4.73 10.29
N ALA A 180 -13.73 -5.34 11.47
CA ALA A 180 -14.94 -5.47 12.28
C ALA A 180 -15.51 -4.10 12.67
N ALA A 181 -14.64 -3.15 13.03
CA ALA A 181 -15.03 -1.79 13.38
C ALA A 181 -15.62 -1.03 12.17
N LEU A 182 -15.16 -1.28 10.94
CA LEU A 182 -15.80 -0.74 9.73
C LEU A 182 -17.20 -1.36 9.52
N GLY A 183 -17.37 -2.64 9.86
CA GLY A 183 -18.64 -3.36 9.73
C GLY A 183 -19.08 -3.45 8.27
N GLN A 184 -20.31 -3.06 7.96
CA GLN A 184 -20.81 -3.02 6.58
C GLN A 184 -20.46 -1.73 5.83
N ARG A 185 -19.73 -0.80 6.48
CA ARG A 185 -19.47 0.51 5.90
C ARG A 185 -18.27 0.46 4.97
N ARG A 186 -18.39 1.13 3.82
CA ARG A 186 -17.27 1.35 2.91
C ARG A 186 -16.22 2.22 3.62
N GLY A 187 -14.95 1.82 3.56
CA GLY A 187 -13.90 2.56 4.25
C GLY A 187 -12.56 1.87 4.24
N ALA A 188 -11.61 2.49 4.93
CA ALA A 188 -10.25 2.00 5.04
C ALA A 188 -9.60 2.44 6.35
N VAL A 189 -8.65 1.65 6.81
CA VAL A 189 -7.78 1.96 7.94
C VAL A 189 -6.34 1.64 7.57
N LEU A 190 -5.44 2.59 7.79
CA LEU A 190 -4.00 2.33 7.78
C LEU A 190 -3.43 2.68 9.15
N LEU A 191 -2.77 1.72 9.80
CA LEU A 191 -2.04 1.89 11.06
C LEU A 191 -0.59 1.52 10.82
N MET A 192 0.34 2.41 11.14
CA MET A 192 1.76 2.18 10.92
C MET A 192 2.64 2.76 12.03
N ARG A 193 3.87 2.27 12.11
CA ARG A 193 4.91 2.81 12.97
C ARG A 193 5.59 4.03 12.33
N PRO A 194 5.74 5.16 13.07
CA PRO A 194 6.44 6.35 12.60
C PRO A 194 7.92 6.13 12.27
N ASP A 195 8.62 5.40 13.13
CA ASP A 195 10.09 5.31 13.16
C ASP A 195 10.69 4.45 12.05
N ASP A 196 9.97 3.40 11.62
CA ASP A 196 10.50 2.42 10.67
C ASP A 196 9.55 2.09 9.50
N GLY A 197 8.40 2.75 9.43
CA GLY A 197 7.41 2.57 8.36
C GLY A 197 6.64 1.25 8.40
N ALA A 198 6.75 0.43 9.45
CA ALA A 198 6.05 -0.86 9.52
C ALA A 198 4.53 -0.67 9.51
N VAL A 199 3.84 -1.26 8.54
CA VAL A 199 2.38 -1.23 8.46
C VAL A 199 1.81 -2.38 9.29
N LEU A 200 1.06 -2.05 10.35
CA LEU A 200 0.42 -3.03 11.23
C LEU A 200 -1.00 -3.38 10.77
N VAL A 201 -1.71 -2.40 10.20
CA VAL A 201 -3.06 -2.57 9.64
C VAL A 201 -3.12 -1.93 8.26
N LEU A 202 -3.64 -2.69 7.29
CA LEU A 202 -3.99 -2.20 5.96
C LEU A 202 -5.38 -2.75 5.60
N ALA A 203 -6.42 -2.14 6.16
CA ALA A 203 -7.80 -2.56 5.98
C ALA A 203 -8.48 -1.77 4.87
N SER A 204 -9.25 -2.46 4.03
CA SER A 204 -10.15 -1.91 3.02
C SER A 204 -11.45 -2.71 3.06
N ASN A 205 -12.58 -2.02 3.19
CA ASN A 205 -13.89 -2.62 3.33
C ASN A 205 -14.90 -1.99 2.35
N PRO A 206 -15.81 -2.77 1.73
CA PRO A 206 -15.84 -4.23 1.72
C PRO A 206 -14.62 -4.83 1.01
N GLY A 207 -14.28 -6.06 1.39
CA GLY A 207 -13.26 -6.89 0.75
C GLY A 207 -13.87 -8.00 -0.10
N PHE A 208 -13.01 -8.79 -0.72
CA PHE A 208 -13.36 -10.01 -1.46
C PHE A 208 -12.74 -11.22 -0.78
N ASP A 209 -13.28 -12.43 -0.98
CA ASP A 209 -12.63 -13.65 -0.49
C ASP A 209 -11.53 -14.11 -1.48
N PRO A 210 -10.24 -14.10 -1.09
CA PRO A 210 -9.14 -14.54 -1.95
C PRO A 210 -9.24 -16.02 -2.34
N ASN A 211 -9.90 -16.85 -1.52
CA ASN A 211 -10.15 -18.26 -1.84
C ASN A 211 -11.14 -18.43 -3.02
N GLN A 212 -11.91 -17.39 -3.33
CA GLN A 212 -12.95 -17.37 -4.37
C GLN A 212 -12.73 -16.26 -5.41
N ILE A 213 -11.45 -15.98 -5.73
CA ILE A 213 -11.07 -14.86 -6.60
C ILE A 213 -11.75 -14.87 -7.98
N ALA A 214 -12.07 -16.04 -8.54
CA ALA A 214 -12.78 -16.16 -9.82
C ALA A 214 -14.18 -15.52 -9.75
N ALA A 215 -14.91 -15.75 -8.66
CA ALA A 215 -16.23 -15.17 -8.44
C ALA A 215 -16.13 -13.65 -8.18
N ALA A 216 -15.16 -13.22 -7.37
CA ALA A 216 -14.92 -11.80 -7.11
C ALA A 216 -14.57 -11.02 -8.39
N LEU A 217 -13.76 -11.61 -9.28
CA LEU A 217 -13.41 -11.02 -10.58
C LEU A 217 -14.54 -11.08 -11.61
N ALA A 218 -15.55 -11.94 -11.41
CA ALA A 218 -16.75 -11.95 -12.23
C ALA A 218 -17.74 -10.86 -11.78
N ALA A 219 -17.78 -10.56 -10.49
CA ALA A 219 -18.59 -9.49 -9.89
C ALA A 219 -17.94 -8.09 -10.01
N ARG A 220 -17.29 -7.78 -11.15
CA ARG A 220 -16.59 -6.49 -11.35
C ARG A 220 -17.51 -5.28 -11.25
N ASP A 221 -18.76 -5.44 -11.64
CA ASP A 221 -19.77 -4.38 -11.63
C ASP A 221 -20.49 -4.25 -10.28
N ASP A 222 -19.97 -4.91 -9.23
CA ASP A 222 -20.49 -4.75 -7.87
C ASP A 222 -20.37 -3.26 -7.45
N PRO A 223 -21.49 -2.60 -7.09
CA PRO A 223 -21.51 -1.18 -6.73
C PRO A 223 -20.71 -0.87 -5.46
N THR A 224 -20.37 -1.88 -4.67
CA THR A 224 -19.52 -1.76 -3.49
C THR A 224 -18.03 -1.87 -3.81
N SER A 225 -17.66 -2.24 -5.04
CA SER A 225 -16.29 -2.33 -5.54
C SER A 225 -15.33 -3.03 -4.55
N PRO A 226 -15.56 -4.32 -4.24
CA PRO A 226 -14.82 -5.04 -3.20
C PRO A 226 -13.34 -5.30 -3.57
N LEU A 227 -12.98 -5.21 -4.85
CA LEU A 227 -11.60 -5.34 -5.34
C LEU A 227 -10.76 -4.06 -5.20
N LEU A 228 -11.40 -2.92 -4.89
CA LEU A 228 -10.71 -1.65 -4.71
C LEU A 228 -9.99 -1.63 -3.36
N ASN A 229 -8.66 -1.49 -3.38
CA ASN A 229 -7.92 -1.20 -2.16
C ASN A 229 -8.10 0.27 -1.79
N ARG A 230 -9.14 0.56 -0.99
CA ARG A 230 -9.47 1.91 -0.55
C ARG A 230 -8.37 2.58 0.24
N ALA A 231 -7.51 1.82 0.92
CA ALA A 231 -6.41 2.36 1.70
C ALA A 231 -5.30 2.94 0.82
N THR A 232 -4.89 2.24 -0.24
CA THR A 232 -3.73 2.63 -1.07
C THR A 232 -4.09 3.19 -2.44
N GLN A 233 -5.30 2.92 -2.94
CA GLN A 233 -5.75 3.30 -4.27
C GLN A 233 -6.92 4.29 -4.26
N GLY A 234 -7.78 4.22 -3.25
CA GLY A 234 -8.96 5.08 -3.13
C GLY A 234 -8.56 6.55 -2.93
N GLN A 235 -9.08 7.43 -3.78
CA GLN A 235 -8.81 8.87 -3.73
C GLN A 235 -10.06 9.62 -3.30
N TYR A 236 -9.98 10.32 -2.17
CA TYR A 236 -11.13 10.99 -1.56
C TYR A 236 -10.78 12.41 -1.17
N PRO A 237 -11.76 13.34 -1.16
CA PRO A 237 -11.56 14.64 -0.54
C PRO A 237 -11.16 14.45 0.94
N PRO A 238 -10.01 14.97 1.40
CA PRO A 238 -9.57 14.81 2.78
C PRO A 238 -10.34 15.72 3.75
N GLY A 239 -10.94 16.81 3.25
CA GLY A 239 -11.53 17.83 4.11
C GLY A 239 -10.54 18.32 5.16
N SER A 240 -11.02 18.49 6.39
CA SER A 240 -10.23 19.12 7.47
C SER A 240 -8.97 18.36 7.92
N VAL A 241 -8.76 17.08 7.55
CA VAL A 241 -7.45 16.45 7.85
C VAL A 241 -6.31 17.03 7.01
N PHE A 242 -6.61 17.63 5.86
CA PHE A 242 -5.60 18.30 5.02
C PHE A 242 -5.06 19.59 5.65
N LYS A 243 -5.79 20.18 6.59
CA LYS A 243 -5.32 21.35 7.36
C LYS A 243 -4.03 21.08 8.13
N VAL A 244 -3.74 19.81 8.45
CA VAL A 244 -2.47 19.40 9.05
C VAL A 244 -1.30 19.72 8.11
N VAL A 245 -1.46 19.47 6.81
CA VAL A 245 -0.46 19.77 5.77
C VAL A 245 -0.29 21.27 5.60
N ILE A 246 -1.41 22.03 5.55
CA ILE A 246 -1.37 23.49 5.46
C ILE A 246 -0.70 24.12 6.70
N ALA A 247 -1.01 23.60 7.89
CA ALA A 247 -0.41 24.04 9.14
C ALA A 247 1.10 23.77 9.16
N ALA A 248 1.54 22.59 8.72
CA ALA A 248 2.96 22.25 8.59
C ALA A 248 3.68 23.24 7.67
N ALA A 249 3.14 23.49 6.48
CA ALA A 249 3.72 24.44 5.53
C ALA A 249 3.76 25.88 6.08
N ALA A 250 2.75 26.30 6.82
CA ALA A 250 2.72 27.62 7.45
C ALA A 250 3.78 27.75 8.56
N LEU A 251 3.97 26.71 9.37
CA LEU A 251 5.00 26.67 10.40
C LEU A 251 6.40 26.71 9.80
N GLU A 252 6.65 25.95 8.73
CA GLU A 252 7.92 25.97 7.99
C GLU A 252 8.19 27.35 7.34
N ALA A 253 7.13 28.05 6.93
CA ALA A 253 7.21 29.44 6.45
C ALA A 253 7.33 30.48 7.58
N GLY A 254 7.42 30.07 8.85
CA GLY A 254 7.60 30.95 10.00
C GLY A 254 6.32 31.63 10.51
N PHE A 255 5.14 31.14 10.13
CA PHE A 255 3.87 31.72 10.60
C PHE A 255 3.73 31.60 12.13
N SER A 256 3.54 32.74 12.77
CA SER A 256 3.33 32.87 14.23
C SER A 256 2.19 33.84 14.59
N GLY A 257 1.49 34.35 13.58
CA GLY A 257 0.47 35.39 13.75
C GLY A 257 -0.90 34.87 14.16
N ARG A 258 -1.85 35.81 14.22
CA ARG A 258 -3.28 35.55 14.42
C ARG A 258 -4.09 36.12 13.27
N LEU A 259 -5.14 35.41 12.86
CA LEU A 259 -6.06 35.84 11.80
C LEU A 259 -7.46 36.03 12.35
N ASP A 260 -8.16 37.03 11.83
CA ASP A 260 -9.55 37.27 12.16
C ASP A 260 -10.45 36.28 11.40
N CYS A 261 -11.35 35.64 12.15
CA CYS A 261 -12.29 34.64 11.65
C CYS A 261 -13.72 35.10 11.93
N PRO A 262 -14.27 36.01 11.09
CA PRO A 262 -15.58 36.61 11.29
C PRO A 262 -16.72 35.63 11.02
N VAL A 263 -17.87 35.87 11.64
CA VAL A 263 -19.08 35.01 11.51
C VAL A 263 -19.56 34.90 10.07
N GLU A 264 -19.44 35.97 9.29
CA GLU A 264 -19.88 36.03 7.90
C GLU A 264 -19.12 35.04 7.01
N GLY A 265 -17.92 34.65 7.44
CA GLY A 265 -16.99 33.80 6.70
C GLY A 265 -16.07 34.58 5.76
N TYR A 266 -15.23 33.82 5.06
CA TYR A 266 -14.20 34.35 4.16
C TYR A 266 -14.56 34.11 2.69
N THR A 267 -14.30 35.11 1.85
CA THR A 267 -14.33 34.95 0.39
C THR A 267 -13.26 35.84 -0.25
N THR A 268 -12.77 35.43 -1.40
CA THR A 268 -11.78 36.19 -2.17
C THR A 268 -12.43 37.13 -3.20
N SER A 269 -13.75 37.01 -3.40
CA SER A 269 -14.54 37.84 -4.32
C SER A 269 -16.03 37.77 -3.99
N SER A 270 -16.78 38.83 -4.28
CA SER A 270 -18.24 38.85 -4.17
C SER A 270 -18.94 37.85 -5.11
N ARG A 271 -18.24 37.32 -6.12
CA ARG A 271 -18.76 36.34 -7.07
C ARG A 271 -18.84 34.92 -6.51
N TYR A 272 -18.14 34.63 -5.42
CA TYR A 272 -18.07 33.29 -4.83
C TYR A 272 -18.76 33.24 -3.46
N PRO A 273 -19.38 32.11 -3.10
CA PRO A 273 -19.96 31.95 -1.78
C PRO A 273 -18.88 32.04 -0.69
N ARG A 274 -19.28 32.54 0.48
CA ARG A 274 -18.36 32.62 1.63
C ARG A 274 -18.12 31.24 2.22
N ILE A 275 -16.84 30.91 2.42
CA ILE A 275 -16.37 29.78 3.21
C ILE A 275 -16.65 30.08 4.68
N ARG A 276 -17.35 29.18 5.36
CA ARG A 276 -17.75 29.32 6.76
C ARG A 276 -17.32 28.13 7.58
N ASP A 277 -17.21 28.35 8.89
CA ASP A 277 -16.89 27.31 9.87
C ASP A 277 -18.11 26.41 10.12
N HIS A 278 -17.85 25.20 10.61
CA HIS A 278 -18.90 24.20 10.79
C HIS A 278 -19.97 24.65 11.79
N GLU A 279 -19.55 25.34 12.84
CA GLU A 279 -20.36 25.91 13.92
C GLU A 279 -21.41 26.89 13.40
N TYR A 280 -21.12 27.62 12.31
CA TYR A 280 -22.11 28.47 11.65
C TYR A 280 -23.31 27.65 11.16
N TYR A 281 -23.06 26.52 10.50
CA TYR A 281 -24.12 25.66 9.96
C TYR A 281 -24.86 24.90 11.06
N LEU A 282 -24.19 24.54 12.15
CA LEU A 282 -24.82 23.95 13.34
C LEU A 282 -25.79 24.94 13.99
N ALA A 283 -25.32 26.15 14.32
CA ALA A 283 -26.15 27.17 14.94
C ALA A 283 -27.38 27.50 14.07
N ARG A 284 -27.18 27.65 12.76
CA ARG A 284 -28.28 27.91 11.82
C ARG A 284 -29.32 26.79 11.79
N ARG A 285 -28.90 25.52 11.86
CA ARG A 285 -29.83 24.36 11.95
C ARG A 285 -30.63 24.36 13.25
N GLU A 286 -30.05 24.89 14.32
CA GLU A 286 -30.68 25.00 15.64
C GLU A 286 -31.46 26.33 15.83
N GLY A 287 -31.59 27.15 14.78
CA GLY A 287 -32.26 28.45 14.87
C GLY A 287 -31.50 29.51 15.68
N ARG A 288 -30.20 29.29 15.96
CA ARG A 288 -29.33 30.19 16.72
C ARG A 288 -28.40 30.97 15.79
N THR A 289 -27.93 32.12 16.26
CA THR A 289 -26.80 32.82 15.66
C THR A 289 -25.49 32.34 16.29
N TRP A 290 -24.45 32.22 15.48
CA TRP A 290 -23.10 31.88 15.94
C TRP A 290 -22.26 33.15 16.01
N GLY A 291 -21.47 33.35 17.08
CA GLY A 291 -20.68 34.57 17.26
C GLY A 291 -19.38 34.66 16.46
N GLY A 292 -19.08 33.66 15.62
CA GLY A 292 -17.76 33.53 15.01
C GLY A 292 -16.71 33.02 16.00
N HIS A 293 -15.50 32.74 15.51
CA HIS A 293 -14.37 32.40 16.38
C HIS A 293 -13.59 33.64 16.85
N GLY A 294 -13.76 34.79 16.19
CA GLY A 294 -12.95 35.97 16.45
C GLY A 294 -11.52 35.76 15.97
N ARG A 295 -10.55 36.29 16.72
CA ARG A 295 -9.13 36.25 16.34
C ARG A 295 -8.46 34.97 16.84
N LEU A 296 -8.05 34.10 15.92
CA LEU A 296 -7.46 32.80 16.22
C LEU A 296 -5.95 32.78 15.93
N ASP A 297 -5.19 32.03 16.72
CA ASP A 297 -3.86 31.55 16.33
C ASP A 297 -3.97 30.18 15.62
N LEU A 298 -2.84 29.71 15.06
CA LEU A 298 -2.80 28.45 14.31
C LEU A 298 -3.20 27.23 15.16
N ALA A 299 -2.79 27.19 16.43
CA ALA A 299 -3.09 26.08 17.33
C ALA A 299 -4.59 25.96 17.62
N THR A 300 -5.21 27.08 18.00
CA THR A 300 -6.65 27.15 18.28
C THR A 300 -7.45 26.92 17.00
N ALA A 301 -7.01 27.46 15.87
CA ALA A 301 -7.65 27.25 14.58
C ALA A 301 -7.61 25.78 14.13
N LEU A 302 -6.50 25.07 14.35
CA LEU A 302 -6.41 23.65 14.05
C LEU A 302 -7.30 22.82 14.99
N ALA A 303 -7.32 23.16 16.28
CA ALA A 303 -8.13 22.46 17.29
C ALA A 303 -9.65 22.62 17.05
N LYS A 304 -10.10 23.85 16.78
CA LYS A 304 -11.47 24.17 16.40
C LYS A 304 -11.79 23.84 14.94
N SER A 305 -10.77 23.51 14.15
CA SER A 305 -10.91 23.16 12.74
C SER A 305 -11.53 24.28 11.89
N SER A 306 -11.18 25.56 12.14
CA SER A 306 -11.75 26.70 11.39
C SER A 306 -11.42 26.60 9.88
N ASN A 307 -12.45 26.54 9.04
CA ASN A 307 -12.32 26.70 7.59
C ASN A 307 -11.88 28.13 7.23
N VAL A 308 -12.41 29.14 7.93
CA VAL A 308 -12.14 30.55 7.66
C VAL A 308 -10.65 30.88 7.84
N PHE A 309 -10.04 30.39 8.92
CA PHE A 309 -8.61 30.57 9.18
C PHE A 309 -7.75 29.92 8.08
N PHE A 310 -8.01 28.66 7.77
CA PHE A 310 -7.19 27.89 6.82
C PHE A 310 -7.39 28.31 5.37
N ALA A 311 -8.59 28.79 5.01
CA ALA A 311 -8.86 29.39 3.70
C ALA A 311 -8.00 30.65 3.48
N GLN A 312 -7.91 31.53 4.49
CA GLN A 312 -7.04 32.71 4.46
C GLN A 312 -5.57 32.31 4.34
N LEU A 313 -5.14 31.34 5.14
CA LEU A 313 -3.75 30.86 5.16
C LEU A 313 -3.34 30.25 3.81
N GLY A 314 -4.21 29.46 3.19
CA GLY A 314 -3.96 28.90 1.86
C GLY A 314 -3.88 29.95 0.76
N VAL A 315 -4.72 30.98 0.82
CA VAL A 315 -4.63 32.12 -0.12
C VAL A 315 -3.32 32.89 0.08
N ALA A 316 -2.86 33.05 1.32
CA ALA A 316 -1.59 33.71 1.62
C ALA A 316 -0.38 32.89 1.14
N GLN A 317 -0.44 31.56 1.24
CA GLN A 317 0.60 30.67 0.69
C GLN A 317 0.64 30.67 -0.84
N GLY A 318 -0.49 30.97 -1.49
CA GLY A 318 -0.57 31.09 -2.94
C GLY A 318 -0.37 29.76 -3.67
N ARG A 319 -0.30 29.84 -5.01
CA ARG A 319 -0.06 28.69 -5.88
C ARG A 319 1.29 28.01 -5.57
N ASP A 320 2.32 28.81 -5.34
CA ASP A 320 3.69 28.31 -5.18
C ASP A 320 3.86 27.58 -3.84
N GLY A 321 3.16 28.04 -2.79
CA GLY A 321 3.06 27.29 -1.53
C GLY A 321 2.36 25.94 -1.70
N LEU A 322 1.28 25.87 -2.49
CA LEU A 322 0.61 24.61 -2.81
C LEU A 322 1.51 23.65 -3.62
N ALA A 323 2.32 24.20 -4.54
CA ALA A 323 3.31 23.41 -5.30
C ALA A 323 4.43 22.89 -4.39
N THR A 324 4.91 23.71 -3.45
CA THR A 324 5.90 23.29 -2.44
C THR A 324 5.35 22.20 -1.54
N ILE A 325 4.08 22.31 -1.13
CA ILE A 325 3.39 21.24 -0.40
C ILE A 325 3.34 19.97 -1.24
N ALA A 326 3.00 20.08 -2.53
CA ALA A 326 2.86 18.91 -3.39
C ALA A 326 4.17 18.13 -3.48
N GLU A 327 5.29 18.83 -3.68
CA GLU A 327 6.61 18.20 -3.75
C GLU A 327 7.06 17.66 -2.39
N ARG A 328 7.04 18.51 -1.35
CA ARG A 328 7.58 18.19 -0.01
C ARG A 328 6.87 17.01 0.64
N PHE A 329 5.56 16.90 0.45
CA PHE A 329 4.74 15.82 0.99
C PHE A 329 4.43 14.72 -0.03
N LEU A 330 5.14 14.68 -1.17
CA LEU A 330 5.02 13.64 -2.20
C LEU A 330 3.61 13.47 -2.79
N PHE A 331 2.79 14.51 -2.88
CA PHE A 331 1.55 14.45 -3.65
C PHE A 331 1.82 14.25 -5.15
N ASN A 332 0.83 13.72 -5.87
CA ASN A 332 0.89 13.39 -7.29
C ASN A 332 1.94 12.31 -7.65
N ARG A 333 2.27 11.41 -6.72
CA ARG A 333 3.22 10.30 -6.90
C ARG A 333 2.54 8.93 -6.74
N THR A 334 3.25 7.91 -7.19
CA THR A 334 2.99 6.52 -6.83
C THR A 334 4.23 5.99 -6.13
N LEU A 335 4.08 5.58 -4.87
CA LEU A 335 5.16 5.01 -4.07
C LEU A 335 5.19 3.50 -4.27
N SER A 336 6.39 2.96 -4.48
CA SER A 336 6.62 1.53 -4.41
C SER A 336 6.69 1.08 -2.96
N LEU A 337 5.95 0.04 -2.60
CA LEU A 337 6.03 -0.63 -1.30
C LEU A 337 7.07 -1.77 -1.31
N GLY A 338 7.75 -2.00 -2.45
CA GLY A 338 8.82 -2.96 -2.65
C GLY A 338 8.79 -3.55 -4.06
N ASP A 339 9.66 -4.53 -4.31
CA ASP A 339 9.80 -5.13 -5.63
C ASP A 339 8.65 -6.11 -5.92
N GLY A 340 7.76 -5.76 -6.85
CA GLY A 340 6.72 -6.67 -7.32
C GLY A 340 5.52 -5.94 -7.95
N PRO A 341 4.81 -6.57 -8.90
CA PRO A 341 3.60 -6.00 -9.47
C PRO A 341 2.51 -5.85 -8.39
N GLY A 342 1.85 -4.70 -8.34
CA GLY A 342 0.75 -4.45 -7.37
C GLY A 342 1.19 -4.05 -5.96
N ALA A 343 2.50 -3.98 -5.67
CA ALA A 343 3.04 -3.42 -4.42
C ALA A 343 3.16 -1.89 -4.51
N GLN A 344 2.06 -1.20 -4.80
CA GLN A 344 2.04 0.24 -5.04
C GLN A 344 1.04 0.96 -4.13
N MET A 345 1.40 2.18 -3.76
CA MET A 345 0.57 3.10 -3.00
C MET A 345 0.48 4.42 -3.75
N HIS A 346 -0.74 4.83 -4.11
CA HIS A 346 -0.96 6.16 -4.68
C HIS A 346 -0.95 7.20 -3.55
N THR A 347 -0.29 8.33 -3.79
CA THR A 347 -0.41 9.49 -2.91
C THR A 347 -1.65 10.29 -3.28
N GLY A 348 -1.96 11.29 -2.46
CA GLY A 348 -3.01 12.26 -2.80
C GLY A 348 -2.69 13.03 -4.08
N ARG A 349 -3.71 13.71 -4.63
CA ARG A 349 -3.57 14.62 -5.77
C ARG A 349 -3.89 16.05 -5.35
N LEU A 350 -3.05 16.98 -5.78
CA LEU A 350 -3.28 18.41 -5.62
C LEU A 350 -3.55 19.05 -6.99
N PRO A 351 -4.51 19.97 -7.07
CA PRO A 351 -4.82 20.63 -8.34
C PRO A 351 -3.73 21.63 -8.71
N THR A 352 -3.43 21.70 -10.00
CA THR A 352 -2.72 22.86 -10.58
C THR A 352 -3.72 23.99 -10.74
N LEU A 353 -3.60 25.02 -9.91
CA LEU A 353 -4.50 26.17 -9.91
C LEU A 353 -3.83 27.39 -10.58
N PRO A 354 -4.55 28.16 -11.42
CA PRO A 354 -4.08 29.45 -11.89
C PRO A 354 -3.82 30.39 -10.72
N GLU A 355 -2.83 31.28 -10.83
CA GLU A 355 -2.49 32.25 -9.77
C GLU A 355 -3.67 33.15 -9.37
N ARG A 356 -4.51 33.51 -10.35
CA ARG A 356 -5.74 34.28 -10.14
C ARG A 356 -6.86 33.51 -9.42
N ASP A 357 -6.77 32.19 -9.31
CA ASP A 357 -7.81 31.36 -8.68
C ASP A 357 -7.64 31.29 -7.15
N ARG A 358 -7.76 32.46 -6.51
CA ARG A 358 -7.65 32.58 -5.06
C ARG A 358 -8.75 31.80 -4.34
N TYR A 359 -9.95 31.70 -4.92
CA TYR A 359 -11.04 30.93 -4.32
C TYR A 359 -10.76 29.42 -4.39
N GLY A 360 -10.17 28.93 -5.48
CA GLY A 360 -9.66 27.57 -5.59
C GLY A 360 -8.60 27.26 -4.53
N LEU A 361 -7.66 28.18 -4.29
CA LEU A 361 -6.66 28.04 -3.22
C LEU A 361 -7.31 27.97 -1.83
N ALA A 362 -8.30 28.83 -1.57
CA ALA A 362 -9.05 28.82 -0.32
C ALA A 362 -9.77 27.48 -0.07
N GLN A 363 -10.40 26.91 -1.11
CA GLN A 363 -11.04 25.60 -1.04
C GLN A 363 -10.02 24.45 -0.87
N ALA A 364 -8.91 24.50 -1.61
CA ALA A 364 -7.87 23.49 -1.52
C ALA A 364 -7.29 23.42 -0.10
N ALA A 365 -7.08 24.57 0.54
CA ALA A 365 -6.49 24.65 1.89
C ALA A 365 -7.36 24.06 3.00
N ILE A 366 -8.67 23.95 2.78
CA ILE A 366 -9.59 23.26 3.69
C ILE A 366 -9.84 21.79 3.29
N GLY A 367 -9.09 21.28 2.31
CA GLY A 367 -9.17 19.92 1.81
C GLY A 367 -10.39 19.65 0.93
N GLN A 368 -10.95 20.70 0.32
CA GLN A 368 -12.10 20.65 -0.58
C GLN A 368 -11.68 21.00 -2.03
N GLY A 369 -12.67 21.13 -2.91
CA GLY A 369 -12.44 21.41 -4.32
C GLY A 369 -11.91 20.18 -5.05
N ARG A 370 -10.69 20.26 -5.59
CA ARG A 370 -10.06 19.19 -6.39
C ARG A 370 -8.93 18.47 -5.64
N VAL A 371 -8.79 18.70 -4.34
CA VAL A 371 -7.81 18.01 -3.50
C VAL A 371 -8.32 16.60 -3.21
N LEU A 372 -7.45 15.62 -3.45
CA LEU A 372 -7.72 14.22 -3.13
C LEU A 372 -6.58 13.66 -2.28
N ALA A 373 -6.90 12.72 -1.40
CA ALA A 373 -5.93 11.99 -0.60
C ALA A 373 -6.31 10.51 -0.52
N THR A 374 -5.30 9.65 -0.44
CA THR A 374 -5.50 8.25 -0.05
C THR A 374 -5.33 8.14 1.47
N PRO A 375 -6.06 7.22 2.15
CA PRO A 375 -5.88 6.97 3.58
C PRO A 375 -4.44 6.64 3.94
N ALA A 376 -3.77 5.80 3.13
CA ALA A 376 -2.37 5.47 3.32
C ALA A 376 -1.47 6.71 3.28
N HIS A 377 -1.73 7.67 2.39
CA HIS A 377 -0.92 8.88 2.29
C HIS A 377 -1.11 9.79 3.50
N MET A 378 -2.34 9.94 3.98
CA MET A 378 -2.60 10.71 5.18
C MET A 378 -1.98 10.07 6.43
N ALA A 379 -1.95 8.74 6.50
CA ALA A 379 -1.23 8.03 7.56
C ALA A 379 0.28 8.22 7.47
N LEU A 380 0.87 8.19 6.26
CA LEU A 380 2.30 8.48 6.04
C LEU A 380 2.68 9.89 6.50
N ILE A 381 1.89 10.92 6.13
CA ILE A 381 2.10 12.30 6.57
C ILE A 381 1.99 12.41 8.10
N THR A 382 1.03 11.71 8.68
CA THR A 382 0.82 11.67 10.14
C THR A 382 1.99 10.97 10.84
N ALA A 383 2.48 9.87 10.28
CA ALA A 383 3.66 9.14 10.74
C ALA A 383 4.91 10.03 10.72
N ALA A 384 5.10 10.85 9.67
CA ALA A 384 6.21 11.81 9.63
C ALA A 384 6.14 12.81 10.80
N ILE A 385 4.96 13.29 11.20
CA ILE A 385 4.81 14.15 12.40
C ILE A 385 5.23 13.40 13.67
N GLY A 386 4.97 12.10 13.75
CA GLY A 386 5.43 11.25 14.86
C GLY A 386 6.92 10.95 14.86
N ASN A 387 7.59 11.12 13.72
CA ASN A 387 9.00 10.79 13.49
C ASN A 387 9.83 12.04 13.17
N ASP A 388 9.59 13.12 13.93
CA ASP A 388 10.31 14.40 13.83
C ASP A 388 10.44 14.98 12.40
N GLY A 389 9.39 14.73 11.61
CA GLY A 389 9.24 15.19 10.24
C GLY A 389 9.86 14.28 9.18
N LEU A 390 10.52 13.19 9.56
CA LEU A 390 11.09 12.22 8.61
C LEU A 390 10.03 11.19 8.19
N ALA A 391 9.66 11.19 6.91
CA ALA A 391 8.74 10.20 6.36
C ALA A 391 9.48 8.89 6.03
N MET A 392 9.04 7.79 6.61
CA MET A 392 9.57 6.44 6.32
C MET A 392 8.74 5.74 5.26
N ARG A 393 9.39 5.02 4.34
CA ARG A 393 8.70 4.21 3.33
C ARG A 393 7.85 3.16 4.04
N PRO A 394 6.53 3.08 3.76
CA PRO A 394 5.71 2.02 4.32
C PRO A 394 6.21 0.65 3.87
N ARG A 395 6.39 -0.27 4.83
CA ARG A 395 6.87 -1.64 4.59
C ARG A 395 5.86 -2.65 5.12
N LEU A 396 5.71 -3.75 4.39
CA LEU A 396 4.75 -4.84 4.70
C LEU A 396 5.46 -6.12 5.14
N LEU A 397 6.74 -6.26 4.83
CA LEU A 397 7.56 -7.41 5.20
C LEU A 397 8.56 -7.03 6.28
N ARG A 398 8.76 -7.91 7.26
CA ARG A 398 9.73 -7.69 8.34
C ARG A 398 11.17 -7.62 7.81
N ALA A 399 11.46 -8.36 6.74
CA ALA A 399 12.77 -8.40 6.11
C ALA A 399 13.09 -7.15 5.25
N GLN A 400 12.10 -6.30 4.94
CA GLN A 400 12.35 -5.02 4.27
C GLN A 400 13.05 -4.08 5.26
N ALA A 401 14.22 -3.58 4.88
CA ALA A 401 14.92 -2.57 5.65
C ALA A 401 14.10 -1.26 5.71
N PRO A 402 14.03 -0.58 6.86
CA PRO A 402 13.47 0.76 6.93
C PRO A 402 14.21 1.71 5.98
N GLU A 403 13.48 2.49 5.20
CA GLU A 403 14.05 3.41 4.20
C GLU A 403 13.38 4.79 4.35
N PRO A 404 14.15 5.87 4.54
CA PRO A 404 13.58 7.21 4.55
C PRO A 404 13.14 7.63 3.14
N LEU A 405 11.94 8.20 3.02
CA LEU A 405 11.46 8.84 1.78
C LEU A 405 11.91 10.30 1.69
N GLY A 406 12.10 10.97 2.82
CA GLY A 406 12.55 12.34 2.89
C GLY A 406 12.03 13.12 4.10
N GLN A 407 12.58 14.30 4.32
CA GLN A 407 12.19 15.20 5.41
C GLN A 407 10.98 16.05 4.98
N PHE A 408 9.80 15.75 5.51
CA PHE A 408 8.55 16.47 5.20
C PHE A 408 8.43 17.79 5.96
N MET A 409 9.04 17.91 7.14
CA MET A 409 9.03 19.12 7.97
C MET A 409 10.19 19.07 8.95
N THR A 410 10.55 20.18 9.58
CA THR A 410 11.56 20.15 10.67
C THR A 410 11.03 19.44 11.92
N ALA A 411 11.94 18.95 12.76
CA ALA A 411 11.60 18.39 14.07
C ALA A 411 10.82 19.38 14.95
N THR A 412 11.16 20.67 14.89
CA THR A 412 10.46 21.75 15.58
C THR A 412 9.01 21.87 15.10
N THR A 413 8.78 21.86 13.78
CA THR A 413 7.42 21.88 13.22
C THR A 413 6.65 20.62 13.60
N ALA A 414 7.27 19.45 13.55
CA ALA A 414 6.66 18.19 13.96
C ALA A 414 6.22 18.22 15.43
N ALA A 415 7.08 18.69 16.34
CA ALA A 415 6.77 18.84 17.76
C ALA A 415 5.58 19.79 18.00
N ARG A 416 5.59 20.97 17.37
CA ARG A 416 4.48 21.93 17.46
C ARG A 416 3.17 21.34 16.92
N LEU A 417 3.22 20.58 15.82
CA LEU A 417 2.03 19.91 15.30
C LEU A 417 1.52 18.82 16.24
N ARG A 418 2.39 18.02 16.88
CA ARG A 418 1.97 17.03 17.90
C ARG A 418 1.19 17.71 19.04
N GLU A 419 1.66 18.86 19.52
CA GLU A 419 0.95 19.65 20.54
C GLU A 419 -0.40 20.18 20.05
N MET A 420 -0.46 20.75 18.84
CA MET A 420 -1.71 21.26 18.28
C MET A 420 -2.73 20.13 18.01
N LEU A 421 -2.26 18.97 17.56
CA LEU A 421 -3.08 17.77 17.36
C LEU A 421 -3.53 17.17 18.69
N ARG A 422 -2.71 17.25 19.74
CA ARG A 422 -3.14 16.91 21.10
C ARG A 422 -4.25 17.83 21.57
N LEU A 423 -4.11 19.15 21.37
CA LEU A 423 -5.15 20.13 21.71
C LEU A 423 -6.46 19.88 20.95
N ALA A 424 -6.37 19.50 19.68
CA ALA A 424 -7.54 19.14 18.86
C ALA A 424 -8.33 17.95 19.42
N VAL A 425 -7.65 17.02 20.10
CA VAL A 425 -8.29 15.90 20.80
C VAL A 425 -8.70 16.27 22.21
N SER A 426 -7.91 17.00 23.00
CA SER A 426 -8.26 17.27 24.40
C SER A 426 -9.36 18.32 24.58
N ALA A 427 -9.39 19.34 23.73
CA ALA A 427 -10.30 20.48 23.86
C ALA A 427 -11.02 20.84 22.55
N GLY A 428 -10.70 20.16 21.46
CA GLY A 428 -11.22 20.45 20.14
C GLY A 428 -12.26 19.47 19.63
N THR A 429 -12.33 19.38 18.31
CA THR A 429 -13.27 18.53 17.56
C THR A 429 -13.11 17.01 17.81
N GLY A 430 -11.99 16.58 18.40
CA GLY A 430 -11.70 15.18 18.74
C GLY A 430 -12.01 14.76 20.17
N ARG A 431 -12.58 15.63 21.02
CA ARG A 431 -12.78 15.38 22.47
C ARG A 431 -13.47 14.09 22.87
N GLY A 432 -14.33 13.54 22.01
CA GLY A 432 -15.05 12.29 22.30
C GLY A 432 -14.16 11.05 22.40
N ILE A 433 -12.91 11.14 21.94
CA ILE A 433 -11.95 10.03 22.02
C ILE A 433 -10.78 10.30 22.97
N ASP A 434 -10.83 11.38 23.75
CA ASP A 434 -9.74 11.67 24.67
C ASP A 434 -9.66 10.61 25.76
N GLN A 435 -8.47 10.02 25.91
CA GLN A 435 -8.17 8.97 26.87
C GLN A 435 -6.85 9.35 27.52
N SER A 436 -6.89 9.68 28.82
CA SER A 436 -5.72 10.18 29.55
C SER A 436 -4.52 9.22 29.48
N GLN A 437 -4.78 7.91 29.49
CA GLN A 437 -3.78 6.86 29.44
C GLN A 437 -3.08 6.73 28.08
N LEU A 438 -3.76 7.09 26.98
CA LEU A 438 -3.17 7.02 25.63
C LEU A 438 -2.63 8.37 25.16
N ALA A 439 -3.13 9.48 25.72
CA ALA A 439 -2.84 10.84 25.29
C ALA A 439 -2.87 10.96 23.75
N ILE A 440 -4.02 10.65 23.13
CA ILE A 440 -4.14 10.66 21.66
C ILE A 440 -4.01 12.10 21.15
N ALA A 441 -3.21 12.26 20.09
CA ALA A 441 -3.17 13.46 19.26
C ALA A 441 -3.76 13.17 17.89
N GLY A 442 -4.56 14.05 17.32
CA GLY A 442 -5.14 13.79 16.00
C GLY A 442 -6.03 14.89 15.47
N LYS A 443 -6.52 14.67 14.25
CA LYS A 443 -7.41 15.58 13.54
C LYS A 443 -8.57 14.82 12.93
N THR A 444 -9.78 15.29 13.22
CA THR A 444 -11.00 14.85 12.54
C THR A 444 -11.15 15.57 11.19
N GLY A 445 -11.75 14.90 10.23
CA GLY A 445 -12.17 15.49 8.97
C GLY A 445 -13.61 15.09 8.65
N THR A 446 -14.34 16.03 8.08
CA THR A 446 -15.64 15.77 7.43
C THR A 446 -15.50 16.35 6.04
N ALA A 447 -15.62 15.50 5.03
CA ALA A 447 -15.43 15.89 3.64
C ALA A 447 -16.77 15.77 2.91
N GLU A 448 -17.22 16.88 2.32
CA GLU A 448 -18.51 16.92 1.63
C GLU A 448 -18.47 15.99 0.41
N ASN A 449 -19.56 15.27 0.21
CA ASN A 449 -19.74 14.37 -0.91
C ASN A 449 -21.04 14.76 -1.63
N PRO A 450 -20.98 15.18 -2.91
CA PRO A 450 -22.19 15.53 -3.66
C PRO A 450 -23.20 14.37 -3.79
N ALA A 451 -22.74 13.12 -3.69
CA ALA A 451 -23.55 11.92 -3.88
C ALA A 451 -24.21 11.39 -2.58
N GLY A 452 -24.10 12.10 -1.45
CA GLY A 452 -24.77 11.69 -0.21
C GLY A 452 -24.13 12.26 1.05
N ALA A 453 -24.11 11.46 2.13
CA ALA A 453 -23.47 11.86 3.37
C ALA A 453 -21.96 12.09 3.18
N SER A 454 -21.42 13.01 3.98
CA SER A 454 -19.99 13.30 4.01
C SER A 454 -19.13 12.08 4.35
N HIS A 455 -17.89 12.05 3.86
CA HIS A 455 -16.91 11.09 4.31
C HIS A 455 -16.35 11.51 5.68
N ALA A 456 -16.27 10.55 6.59
CA ALA A 456 -15.73 10.73 7.92
C ALA A 456 -14.25 10.33 7.94
N TRP A 457 -13.39 11.26 8.32
CA TRP A 457 -11.95 11.08 8.40
C TRP A 457 -11.44 11.25 9.82
N PHE A 458 -10.40 10.50 10.16
CA PHE A 458 -9.56 10.78 11.31
C PHE A 458 -8.11 10.42 10.99
N VAL A 459 -7.17 11.27 11.40
CA VAL A 459 -5.75 10.94 11.45
C VAL A 459 -5.24 11.16 12.87
N GLY A 460 -4.31 10.34 13.35
CA GLY A 460 -3.82 10.50 14.71
C GLY A 460 -2.55 9.74 15.03
N LEU A 461 -2.01 10.07 16.20
CA LEU A 461 -0.79 9.56 16.80
C LEU A 461 -1.07 9.15 18.25
N ALA A 462 -0.46 8.06 18.69
CA ALA A 462 -0.43 7.68 20.10
C ALA A 462 0.89 7.00 20.48
N PRO A 463 1.41 7.26 21.70
CA PRO A 463 1.07 8.40 22.57
C PRO A 463 1.51 9.75 21.97
N ALA A 464 0.86 10.87 22.29
CA ALA A 464 1.19 12.17 21.67
C ALA A 464 2.64 12.63 21.90
N ALA A 465 3.19 12.39 23.09
CA ALA A 465 4.51 12.88 23.47
C ALA A 465 5.65 12.10 22.79
N ARG A 466 5.48 10.77 22.64
CA ARG A 466 6.44 9.88 21.97
C ARG A 466 5.65 8.92 21.07
N PRO A 467 5.21 9.36 19.88
CA PRO A 467 4.33 8.55 19.05
C PRO A 467 4.97 7.25 18.62
N ARG A 468 4.30 6.13 18.91
CA ARG A 468 4.69 4.80 18.47
C ARG A 468 3.87 4.30 17.31
N LEU A 469 2.66 4.84 17.17
CA LEU A 469 1.74 4.49 16.10
C LEU A 469 1.11 5.75 15.50
N ALA A 470 0.92 5.71 14.19
CA ALA A 470 0.19 6.67 13.39
C ALA A 470 -0.95 5.97 12.64
N VAL A 471 -2.12 6.59 12.60
CA VAL A 471 -3.31 6.02 11.98
C VAL A 471 -3.98 7.01 11.04
N ALA A 472 -4.56 6.49 9.96
CA ALA A 472 -5.60 7.17 9.19
C ALA A 472 -6.81 6.24 9.04
N VAL A 473 -7.99 6.78 9.33
CA VAL A 473 -9.28 6.12 9.20
C VAL A 473 -10.16 6.93 8.26
N LEU A 474 -10.75 6.23 7.30
CA LEU A 474 -11.77 6.75 6.40
C LEU A 474 -13.02 5.86 6.49
N VAL A 475 -14.18 6.49 6.71
CA VAL A 475 -15.49 5.87 6.57
C VAL A 475 -16.27 6.65 5.52
N GLU A 476 -16.48 6.04 4.36
CA GLU A 476 -17.24 6.67 3.28
C GLU A 476 -18.70 6.86 3.72
N HIS A 477 -19.27 8.05 3.47
CA HIS A 477 -20.64 8.36 3.89
C HIS A 477 -20.86 8.22 5.41
N GLY A 478 -19.78 8.26 6.20
CA GLY A 478 -19.82 8.13 7.65
C GLY A 478 -20.29 9.38 8.39
N GLY A 479 -20.61 10.46 7.68
CA GLY A 479 -20.97 11.74 8.28
C GLY A 479 -19.76 12.39 8.91
N TYR A 480 -19.76 12.55 10.24
CA TYR A 480 -18.72 13.27 10.95
C TYR A 480 -17.53 12.39 11.35
N GLY A 481 -16.32 12.89 11.12
CA GLY A 481 -15.08 12.23 11.54
C GLY A 481 -15.03 11.88 13.03
N SER A 482 -15.59 12.74 13.88
CA SER A 482 -15.63 12.55 15.34
C SER A 482 -16.52 11.40 15.80
N SER A 483 -17.58 11.07 15.05
CA SER A 483 -18.55 10.03 15.43
C SER A 483 -18.27 8.67 14.77
N ALA A 484 -17.70 8.67 13.56
CA ALA A 484 -17.53 7.42 12.80
C ALA A 484 -16.06 6.96 12.69
N ALA A 485 -15.11 7.87 12.45
CA ALA A 485 -13.72 7.49 12.17
C ALA A 485 -12.83 7.53 13.43
N ALA A 486 -12.98 8.57 14.25
CA ALA A 486 -12.18 8.75 15.47
C ALA A 486 -12.35 7.59 16.48
N PRO A 487 -13.55 7.04 16.74
CA PRO A 487 -13.69 5.91 17.66
C PRO A 487 -12.94 4.65 17.20
N ILE A 488 -12.92 4.38 15.90
CA ILE A 488 -12.17 3.25 15.32
C ILE A 488 -10.68 3.39 15.63
N ALA A 489 -10.13 4.59 15.44
CA ALA A 489 -8.73 4.88 15.77
C ALA A 489 -8.43 4.73 17.27
N ARG A 490 -9.31 5.24 18.14
CA ARG A 490 -9.19 5.09 19.60
C ARG A 490 -9.12 3.62 19.99
N ASP A 491 -10.04 2.81 19.48
CA ASP A 491 -10.14 1.40 19.86
C ASP A 491 -8.92 0.61 19.38
N LEU A 492 -8.36 0.96 18.21
CA LEU A 492 -7.11 0.38 17.73
C LEU A 492 -5.90 0.78 18.61
N PHE A 493 -5.81 2.04 19.04
CA PHE A 493 -4.75 2.45 19.96
C PHE A 493 -4.87 1.77 21.33
N LEU A 494 -6.09 1.58 21.85
CA LEU A 494 -6.33 0.84 23.10
C LEU A 494 -5.88 -0.61 22.98
N SER A 495 -6.24 -1.28 21.88
CA SER A 495 -5.79 -2.65 21.63
C SER A 495 -4.28 -2.72 21.43
N ALA A 496 -3.69 -1.78 20.70
CA ALA A 496 -2.24 -1.72 20.52
C ALA A 496 -1.50 -1.54 21.84
N ALA A 497 -2.03 -0.72 22.76
CA ALA A 497 -1.48 -0.57 24.12
C ALA A 497 -1.51 -1.90 24.89
N ARG A 498 -2.66 -2.57 24.91
CA ARG A 498 -2.82 -3.91 25.51
C ARG A 498 -1.88 -4.96 24.91
N LEU A 499 -1.54 -4.79 23.63
CA LEU A 499 -0.63 -5.67 22.89
C LEU A 499 0.85 -5.32 23.06
N GLY A 500 1.20 -4.29 23.86
CA GLY A 500 2.57 -3.85 24.12
C GLY A 500 3.22 -3.11 22.94
N LEU A 501 2.42 -2.52 22.04
CA LEU A 501 2.91 -1.84 20.83
C LEU A 501 3.14 -0.34 21.02
N LEU A 502 2.81 0.20 22.21
CA LEU A 502 3.00 1.62 22.56
C LEU A 502 4.17 1.86 23.54
N ASP A 503 4.82 0.79 24.00
CA ASP A 503 5.90 0.82 25.01
C ASP A 503 7.27 1.10 24.41
#